data_AF-A0A2W5VZJ0-F1
#
_entry.id   AF-A0A2W5VZJ0-F1
#
_cell.length_a   1.000
_cell.length_b   1.000
_cell.length_c   1.000
_cell.angle_alpha   90.00
_cell.angle_beta   90.00
_cell.angle_gamma   90.00
#
_symmetry.space_group_name_H-M   'P 1'
#
loop_
_entity.id
_entity.type
_entity.pdbx_description
1 polymer ?
#
loop_
_entity_poly.entity_id
_entity_poly.type
_entity_poly.pdbx_seq_one_letter_code
_entity_poly.pdbx_strand_id
1 'polypeptide(L)'
;MPAPSRGGCGKVVNGRPDLIACGNDSHCPGDARCCLRTRACYPLAEPWRCDPGQDCDDDQECVDRAAEQGRGTAAEYFCRRDSCALQPGTCSPSSSLASTCASEVQTVCGCDGVTYSSRCRANAARTNVASSGPCP
;
A
#
# COMPACT_ATOMS: atom_id res chain seq x y z
N MET A 1 41.51 17.32 -14.53
CA MET A 1 40.06 17.56 -14.56
C MET A 1 39.44 16.75 -13.42
N PRO A 2 38.83 17.38 -12.39
CA PRO A 2 38.27 16.63 -11.26
C PRO A 2 36.95 15.95 -11.67
N ALA A 3 36.80 14.70 -11.25
CA ALA A 3 35.64 13.84 -11.52
C ALA A 3 34.34 14.45 -10.97
N PRO A 4 33.16 14.14 -11.56
CA PRO A 4 31.88 14.62 -11.05
C PRO A 4 31.67 14.13 -9.62
N SER A 5 31.29 15.06 -8.76
CA SER A 5 30.93 14.89 -7.37
C SER A 5 30.09 13.64 -7.17
N ARG A 6 30.66 12.61 -6.53
CA ARG A 6 29.98 11.39 -6.13
C ARG A 6 28.72 11.77 -5.35
N GLY A 7 27.54 11.58 -5.96
CA GLY A 7 26.26 11.74 -5.28
C GLY A 7 26.27 10.88 -4.02
N GLY A 8 26.09 11.50 -2.86
CA GLY A 8 26.44 10.92 -1.58
C GLY A 8 25.62 9.69 -1.20
N CYS A 9 26.08 8.50 -1.58
CA CYS A 9 25.70 7.27 -0.89
C CYS A 9 26.05 7.44 0.61
N GLY A 10 25.15 7.05 1.51
CA GLY A 10 25.37 7.22 2.95
C GLY A 10 24.90 8.54 3.57
N LYS A 11 24.24 9.43 2.80
CA LYS A 11 23.62 10.64 3.37
C LYS A 11 22.21 10.34 3.87
N VAL A 12 21.86 10.89 5.05
CA VAL A 12 20.49 10.84 5.58
C VAL A 12 19.54 11.60 4.66
N VAL A 13 18.48 10.94 4.21
CA VAL A 13 17.45 11.57 3.38
C VAL A 13 16.49 12.33 4.29
N ASN A 14 16.29 13.63 4.02
CA ASN A 14 15.32 14.47 4.74
C ASN A 14 15.42 14.40 6.27
N GLY A 15 16.64 14.27 6.82
CA GLY A 15 16.86 14.23 8.26
C GLY A 15 16.40 12.95 8.96
N ARG A 16 15.98 11.91 8.21
CA ARG A 16 15.67 10.58 8.76
C ARG A 16 16.96 9.78 8.95
N PRO A 17 17.38 9.49 10.21
CA PRO A 17 18.63 8.79 10.47
C PRO A 17 18.63 7.33 9.99
N ASP A 18 17.44 6.75 9.79
CA ASP A 18 17.23 5.38 9.29
C ASP A 18 17.26 5.27 7.76
N LEU A 19 17.22 6.39 7.03
CA LEU A 19 17.06 6.40 5.58
C LEU A 19 18.32 6.90 4.88
N ILE A 20 19.06 5.97 4.27
CA ILE A 20 20.28 6.29 3.53
C ILE A 20 19.93 6.56 2.06
N ALA A 21 20.42 7.65 1.48
CA ALA A 21 20.26 7.92 0.05
C ALA A 21 21.03 6.88 -0.76
N CYS A 22 20.41 6.31 -1.80
CA CYS A 22 21.19 5.59 -2.78
C CYS A 22 21.94 6.60 -3.65
N GLY A 23 23.26 6.41 -3.76
CA GLY A 23 24.10 7.22 -4.63
C GLY A 23 23.63 7.17 -6.08
N ASN A 24 24.24 7.97 -6.95
CA ASN A 24 23.85 8.03 -8.36
C ASN A 24 24.12 6.70 -9.13
N ASP A 25 24.95 5.85 -8.54
CA ASP A 25 25.31 4.49 -8.93
C ASP A 25 24.33 3.42 -8.39
N SER A 26 23.25 3.82 -7.72
CA SER A 26 22.24 2.93 -7.11
C SER A 26 22.81 1.93 -6.10
N HIS A 27 24.01 2.20 -5.58
CA HIS A 27 24.68 1.35 -4.62
C HIS A 27 24.24 1.67 -3.20
N CYS A 28 24.01 0.63 -2.40
CA CYS A 28 23.58 0.70 -1.01
C CYS A 28 24.49 -0.15 -0.12
N PRO A 29 24.73 0.25 1.14
CA PRO A 29 25.53 -0.55 2.06
C PRO A 29 24.78 -1.81 2.51
N GLY A 30 25.49 -2.95 2.59
CA GLY A 30 24.94 -4.23 3.06
C GLY A 30 23.95 -4.88 2.08
N ASP A 31 23.01 -5.67 2.62
CA ASP A 31 21.92 -6.34 1.87
C ASP A 31 20.73 -5.39 1.59
N ALA A 32 21.03 -4.11 1.31
CA ALA A 32 20.01 -3.11 1.01
C ALA A 32 19.90 -2.87 -0.50
N ARG A 33 18.71 -2.54 -0.98
CA ARG A 33 18.46 -2.17 -2.37
C ARG A 33 18.08 -0.71 -2.49
N CYS A 34 18.61 -0.05 -3.53
CA CYS A 34 18.23 1.30 -3.89
C CYS A 34 16.82 1.32 -4.44
N CYS A 35 16.00 2.16 -3.86
CA CYS A 35 14.69 2.44 -4.36
C CYS A 35 14.72 3.52 -5.42
N LEU A 36 14.37 3.18 -6.65
CA LEU A 36 14.36 4.13 -7.77
C LEU A 36 13.29 5.21 -7.61
N ARG A 37 12.25 4.96 -6.81
CA ARG A 37 11.16 5.89 -6.53
C ARG A 37 11.51 6.94 -5.47
N THR A 38 12.04 6.51 -4.33
CA THR A 38 12.38 7.41 -3.21
C THR A 38 13.85 7.82 -3.17
N ARG A 39 14.69 7.25 -4.05
CA ARG A 39 16.15 7.43 -4.08
C ARG A 39 16.82 7.10 -2.73
N ALA A 40 16.25 6.15 -2.00
CA ALA A 40 16.73 5.69 -0.70
C ALA A 40 17.01 4.17 -0.68
N CYS A 41 17.95 3.76 0.15
CA CYS A 41 18.34 2.38 0.42
C CYS A 41 17.42 1.77 1.47
N TYR A 42 16.82 0.64 1.16
CA TYR A 42 16.01 -0.14 2.10
C TYR A 42 16.55 -1.56 2.24
N PRO A 43 16.48 -2.17 3.43
CA PRO A 43 16.90 -3.54 3.61
C PRO A 43 16.02 -4.49 2.80
N LEU A 44 16.62 -5.56 2.25
CA LEU A 44 15.89 -6.64 1.57
C LEU A 44 14.83 -7.30 2.45
N ALA A 45 14.98 -7.23 3.77
CA ALA A 45 14.00 -7.70 4.74
C ALA A 45 12.71 -6.85 4.79
N GLU A 46 12.75 -5.60 4.30
CA GLU A 46 11.61 -4.68 4.30
C GLU A 46 11.34 -4.12 2.88
N PRO A 47 11.04 -4.98 1.89
CA PRO A 47 10.85 -4.56 0.49
C PRO A 47 9.71 -3.54 0.33
N TRP A 48 8.72 -3.59 1.21
CA TRP A 48 7.57 -2.68 1.29
C TRP A 48 7.96 -1.22 1.47
N ARG A 49 9.13 -0.92 2.05
CA ARG A 49 9.54 0.47 2.25
C ARG A 49 10.00 1.18 0.97
N CYS A 50 10.44 0.43 -0.04
CA CYS A 50 10.80 1.01 -1.35
C CYS A 50 9.57 1.23 -2.23
N ASP A 51 8.65 0.28 -2.22
CA ASP A 51 7.40 0.40 -2.93
C ASP A 51 6.27 0.59 -1.91
N PRO A 52 5.99 1.83 -1.45
CA PRO A 52 4.81 2.09 -0.60
C PRO A 52 3.52 1.99 -1.44
N GLY A 53 3.53 1.12 -2.45
CA GLY A 53 2.76 1.21 -3.66
C GLY A 53 1.43 0.51 -3.58
N GLN A 54 1.04 -0.01 -2.43
CA GLN A 54 -0.35 -0.32 -2.09
C GLN A 54 -0.55 -0.33 -0.57
N ASP A 55 0.47 -0.41 0.29
CA ASP A 55 0.22 -0.47 1.73
C ASP A 55 -0.39 0.82 2.26
N CYS A 56 -1.37 0.66 3.15
CA CYS A 56 -2.18 1.73 3.70
C CYS A 56 -2.51 1.41 5.15
N ASP A 57 -2.43 2.42 6.01
CA ASP A 57 -2.92 2.31 7.39
C ASP A 57 -4.32 2.94 7.54
N ASP A 58 -4.81 3.65 6.52
CA ASP A 58 -6.15 4.23 6.46
C ASP A 58 -6.71 4.31 5.03
N ASP A 59 -8.02 4.41 4.90
CA ASP A 59 -8.74 4.63 3.63
C ASP A 59 -8.34 5.94 2.94
N GLN A 60 -8.25 7.02 3.71
CA GLN A 60 -8.02 8.37 3.20
C GLN A 60 -6.66 8.47 2.50
N GLU A 61 -5.63 7.77 2.98
CA GLU A 61 -4.33 7.72 2.29
C GLU A 61 -4.47 7.11 0.89
N CYS A 62 -5.29 6.09 0.72
CA CYS A 62 -5.52 5.51 -0.61
C CYS A 62 -6.25 6.48 -1.54
N VAL A 63 -7.21 7.23 -1.01
CA VAL A 63 -7.95 8.27 -1.75
C VAL A 63 -7.01 9.39 -2.19
N ASP A 64 -6.23 9.96 -1.27
CA ASP A 64 -5.28 11.03 -1.57
C ASP A 64 -4.21 10.56 -2.59
N ARG A 65 -3.66 9.37 -2.41
CA ARG A 65 -2.67 8.82 -3.37
C ARG A 65 -3.24 8.55 -4.75
N ALA A 66 -4.50 8.14 -4.85
CA ALA A 66 -5.18 7.94 -6.11
C ALA A 66 -5.49 9.28 -6.81
N ALA A 67 -5.84 10.31 -6.02
CA ALA A 67 -6.05 11.66 -6.50
C ALA A 67 -4.76 12.27 -7.09
N GLU A 68 -3.64 12.17 -6.39
CA GLU A 68 -2.36 12.72 -6.86
C GLU A 68 -1.78 11.99 -8.08
N GLN A 69 -2.06 10.69 -8.21
CA GLN A 69 -1.60 9.87 -9.34
C GLN A 69 -2.55 9.87 -10.53
N GLY A 70 -3.71 10.54 -10.44
CA GLY A 70 -4.73 10.55 -11.50
C GLY A 70 -5.28 9.17 -11.83
N ARG A 71 -5.25 8.22 -10.87
CA ARG A 71 -5.74 6.86 -11.06
C ARG A 71 -7.24 6.79 -10.72
N GLY A 72 -8.10 6.90 -11.74
CA GLY A 72 -9.56 6.72 -11.58
C GLY A 72 -10.24 7.83 -10.77
N THR A 73 -11.40 7.53 -10.17
CA THR A 73 -12.01 8.44 -9.18
C THR A 73 -11.46 8.10 -7.80
N ALA A 74 -10.72 9.03 -7.19
CA ALA A 74 -10.03 8.82 -5.92
C ALA A 74 -10.93 8.21 -4.83
N ALA A 75 -12.22 8.59 -4.81
CA ALA A 75 -13.22 8.10 -3.86
C ALA A 75 -13.59 6.60 -4.01
N GLU A 76 -13.12 5.92 -5.04
CA GLU A 76 -13.29 4.47 -5.21
C GLU A 76 -12.13 3.68 -4.59
N TYR A 77 -11.05 4.33 -4.15
CA TYR A 77 -9.95 3.62 -3.50
C TYR A 77 -10.21 3.45 -2.02
N PHE A 78 -9.91 2.26 -1.50
CA PHE A 78 -9.95 1.99 -0.07
C PHE A 78 -8.83 1.09 0.38
N CYS A 79 -8.57 1.13 1.69
CA CYS A 79 -7.57 0.27 2.28
C CYS A 79 -8.09 -1.16 2.50
N ARG A 80 -7.82 -2.04 1.54
CA ARG A 80 -8.25 -3.44 1.58
C ARG A 80 -7.39 -4.24 2.54
N ARG A 81 -8.03 -4.88 3.53
CA ARG A 81 -7.41 -5.71 4.58
C ARG A 81 -8.06 -7.08 4.63
N ASP A 82 -7.40 -7.99 5.34
CA ASP A 82 -7.93 -9.31 5.69
C ASP A 82 -8.66 -9.33 7.04
N SER A 83 -8.63 -8.22 7.77
CA SER A 83 -9.25 -8.10 9.10
C SER A 83 -9.68 -6.66 9.37
N CYS A 84 -10.45 -6.46 10.44
CA CYS A 84 -10.82 -5.13 10.95
C CYS A 84 -9.73 -4.48 11.81
N ALA A 85 -8.58 -5.15 11.98
CA ALA A 85 -7.52 -4.61 12.78
C ALA A 85 -6.83 -3.42 12.08
N LEU A 86 -6.18 -2.59 12.89
CA LEU A 86 -5.23 -1.58 12.43
C LEU A 86 -3.96 -2.31 11.97
N GLN A 87 -4.06 -2.93 10.80
CA GLN A 87 -2.97 -3.59 10.10
C GLN A 87 -2.81 -2.93 8.72
N PRO A 88 -1.57 -2.83 8.22
CA PRO A 88 -1.33 -2.31 6.89
C PRO A 88 -2.07 -3.16 5.86
N GLY A 89 -2.86 -2.50 5.01
CA GLY A 89 -3.68 -3.11 3.97
C GLY A 89 -3.08 -2.96 2.58
N THR A 90 -3.92 -2.96 1.56
CA THR A 90 -3.56 -2.76 0.16
C THR A 90 -4.60 -1.85 -0.50
N CYS A 91 -4.21 -0.68 -1.01
CA CYS A 91 -5.09 0.28 -1.67
C CYS A 91 -5.71 -0.33 -2.93
N SER A 92 -6.98 -0.70 -2.88
CA SER A 92 -7.70 -1.29 -4.01
C SER A 92 -8.87 -0.43 -4.44
N PRO A 93 -9.13 -0.29 -5.75
CA PRO A 93 -10.33 0.36 -6.25
C PRO A 93 -11.56 -0.55 -6.08
N SER A 94 -12.54 -0.09 -5.32
CA SER A 94 -13.83 -0.75 -5.07
C SER A 94 -14.64 -0.95 -6.36
N SER A 95 -14.53 -0.05 -7.33
CA SER A 95 -15.25 -0.14 -8.61
C SER A 95 -14.78 -1.29 -9.50
N SER A 96 -13.48 -1.59 -9.46
CA SER A 96 -12.91 -2.74 -10.15
C SER A 96 -13.43 -4.04 -9.52
N LEU A 97 -13.55 -4.07 -8.19
CA LEU A 97 -14.08 -5.22 -7.44
C LEU A 97 -15.58 -5.43 -7.69
N ALA A 98 -16.36 -4.36 -7.70
CA ALA A 98 -17.79 -4.43 -8.02
C ALA A 98 -18.04 -5.05 -9.41
N SER A 99 -17.18 -4.71 -10.38
CA SER A 99 -17.29 -5.19 -11.77
C SER A 99 -16.80 -6.62 -11.98
N THR A 100 -15.88 -7.11 -11.15
CA THR A 100 -15.26 -8.46 -11.27
C THR A 100 -15.77 -9.47 -10.25
N CYS A 101 -16.66 -9.06 -9.36
CA CYS A 101 -17.37 -9.92 -8.44
C CYS A 101 -18.23 -10.94 -9.19
N ALA A 102 -17.64 -12.10 -9.49
CA ALA A 102 -18.41 -13.26 -9.94
C ALA A 102 -19.50 -13.60 -8.92
N SER A 103 -20.43 -14.49 -9.28
CA SER A 103 -21.49 -15.02 -8.40
C SER A 103 -20.96 -15.89 -7.26
N GLU A 104 -19.83 -15.51 -6.66
CA GLU A 104 -19.34 -16.07 -5.43
C GLU A 104 -20.35 -15.80 -4.33
N VAL A 105 -20.79 -16.86 -3.66
CA VAL A 105 -21.68 -16.79 -2.51
C VAL A 105 -20.89 -17.32 -1.31
N GLN A 106 -20.25 -16.40 -0.60
CA GLN A 106 -19.56 -16.67 0.67
C GLN A 106 -20.03 -15.62 1.67
N THR A 107 -20.99 -15.99 2.51
CA THR A 107 -21.49 -15.08 3.55
C THR A 107 -20.35 -14.67 4.47
N VAL A 108 -20.16 -13.37 4.64
CA VAL A 108 -19.11 -12.78 5.49
C VAL A 108 -19.69 -11.64 6.32
N CYS A 109 -19.08 -11.39 7.47
CA CYS A 109 -19.38 -10.25 8.31
C CYS A 109 -18.38 -9.13 7.99
N GLY A 110 -18.90 -7.96 7.62
CA GLY A 110 -18.10 -6.75 7.43
C GLY A 110 -17.67 -6.14 8.75
N CYS A 111 -16.62 -5.32 8.72
CA CYS A 111 -16.15 -4.56 9.89
C CYS A 111 -17.16 -3.49 10.37
N ASP A 112 -18.12 -3.14 9.51
CA ASP A 112 -19.25 -2.28 9.81
C ASP A 112 -20.42 -3.03 10.48
N GLY A 113 -20.29 -4.35 10.70
CA GLY A 113 -21.34 -5.18 11.29
C GLY A 113 -22.45 -5.59 10.33
N VAL A 114 -22.27 -5.36 9.03
CA VAL A 114 -23.21 -5.79 8.00
C VAL A 114 -22.80 -7.14 7.42
N THR A 115 -23.79 -8.02 7.23
CA THR A 115 -23.57 -9.30 6.56
C THR A 115 -23.59 -9.10 5.05
N TYR A 116 -22.49 -9.46 4.38
CA TYR A 116 -22.38 -9.45 2.93
C TYR A 116 -22.44 -10.87 2.38
N SER A 117 -23.01 -11.04 1.19
CA SER A 117 -23.13 -12.36 0.54
C SER A 117 -21.82 -12.86 -0.10
N SER A 118 -20.79 -12.01 -0.18
CA SER A 118 -19.43 -12.35 -0.64
C SER A 118 -18.43 -11.35 -0.06
N ARG A 119 -17.19 -11.81 0.18
CA ARG A 119 -16.04 -10.96 0.50
C ARG A 119 -15.81 -9.87 -0.54
N CYS A 120 -15.98 -10.20 -1.82
CA CYS A 120 -15.79 -9.23 -2.88
C CYS A 120 -16.89 -8.14 -2.84
N ARG A 121 -18.14 -8.47 -2.43
CA ARG A 121 -19.20 -7.47 -2.25
C ARG A 121 -18.95 -6.56 -1.04
N ALA A 122 -18.40 -7.10 0.05
CA ALA A 122 -17.95 -6.28 1.18
C ALA A 122 -16.86 -5.28 0.72
N ASN A 123 -15.84 -5.78 0.03
CA ASN A 123 -14.77 -4.95 -0.51
C ASN A 123 -15.27 -3.90 -1.54
N ALA A 124 -16.25 -4.26 -2.37
CA ALA A 124 -16.89 -3.33 -3.30
C ALA A 124 -17.65 -2.20 -2.59
N ALA A 125 -18.13 -2.45 -1.36
CA ALA A 125 -18.70 -1.44 -0.48
C ALA A 125 -17.63 -0.66 0.32
N ARG A 126 -16.34 -0.84 0.02
CA ARG A 126 -15.18 -0.32 0.78
C ARG A 126 -15.12 -0.83 2.22
N THR A 127 -15.64 -2.04 2.46
CA THR A 127 -15.69 -2.66 3.77
C THR A 127 -14.77 -3.88 3.83
N ASN A 128 -13.93 -3.94 4.85
CA ASN A 128 -13.10 -5.11 5.12
C ASN A 128 -13.91 -6.23 5.81
N VAL A 129 -13.47 -7.47 5.64
CA VAL A 129 -14.14 -8.63 6.26
C VAL A 129 -13.61 -8.84 7.67
N ALA A 130 -14.51 -8.91 8.64
CA ALA A 130 -14.23 -9.25 10.03
C ALA A 130 -14.08 -10.76 10.23
N SER A 131 -15.02 -11.52 9.67
CA SER A 131 -15.07 -12.98 9.84
C SER A 131 -15.82 -13.65 8.69
N SER A 132 -15.53 -14.92 8.47
CA SER A 132 -16.33 -15.80 7.60
C SER A 132 -17.62 -16.19 8.31
N GLY A 133 -18.76 -16.04 7.63
CA GLY A 133 -20.10 -16.22 8.19
C GLY A 133 -20.84 -14.90 8.44
N PRO A 134 -22.15 -14.95 8.76
CA PRO A 134 -22.93 -13.76 9.07
C PRO A 134 -22.47 -13.10 10.38
N CYS A 135 -22.79 -11.82 10.54
CA CYS A 135 -22.57 -11.13 11.80
C CYS A 135 -23.46 -11.70 12.92
N PRO A 136 -22.98 -11.71 14.19
CA PRO A 136 -23.71 -12.25 15.34
C PRO A 136 -24.97 -11.46 15.71
#